data_AF-A0A2V9WJD2-F1
#
_entry.id   AF-A0A2V9WJD2-F1
#
_cell.length_a   1.000
_cell.length_b   1.000
_cell.length_c   1.000
_cell.angle_alpha   90.00
_cell.angle_beta   90.00
_cell.angle_gamma   90.00
#
_symmetry.space_group_name_H-M   'P 1'
#
loop_
_entity.id
_entity.type
_entity.pdbx_description
1 polymer ?
#
loop_
_entity_poly.entity_id
_entity_poly.type
_entity_poly.pdbx_seq_one_letter_code
_entity_poly.pdbx_strand_id
1 'polypeptide(L)'
;CHYTTLRHPVPKLALSLTTAPPRPNILSIRDSIAAATHLLQTFRLDLQDSKASSKLHRLAQRLRKINRELEYLVAPKNGRTLAG
;
A
#
# COMPACT_ATOMS: atom_id res chain seq x y z
N CYS A 1 58.35 0.98 -27.98
CA CYS A 1 57.13 1.79 -27.84
C CYS A 1 56.32 1.23 -26.65
N HIS A 2 56.36 1.90 -25.50
CA HIS A 2 55.69 1.43 -24.29
C HIS A 2 54.38 2.20 -24.10
N TYR A 3 53.24 1.52 -24.25
CA TYR A 3 51.93 2.08 -23.93
C TYR A 3 51.66 1.86 -22.45
N THR A 4 51.85 2.90 -21.63
CA THR A 4 51.43 2.88 -20.23
C THR A 4 49.94 3.21 -20.15
N THR A 5 49.11 2.21 -19.91
CA THR A 5 47.67 2.39 -19.70
C THR A 5 47.43 3.07 -18.35
N LEU A 6 47.31 4.40 -18.36
CA LEU A 6 46.87 5.19 -17.21
C LEU A 6 45.44 4.77 -16.84
N ARG A 7 45.29 3.96 -15.79
CA ARG A 7 43.97 3.65 -15.22
C ARG A 7 43.50 4.86 -14.42
N HIS A 8 42.50 5.58 -14.94
CA HIS A 8 41.83 6.64 -14.21
C HIS A 8 41.06 6.04 -13.01
N PRO A 9 41.21 6.58 -11.79
CA PRO A 9 40.45 6.11 -10.63
C PRO A 9 38.96 6.44 -10.82
N VAL A 10 38.10 5.44 -10.63
CA VAL A 10 36.65 5.62 -10.68
C VAL A 10 36.22 6.44 -9.46
N PRO A 11 35.52 7.59 -9.63
CA PRO A 11 35.00 8.34 -8.50
C PRO A 11 33.99 7.48 -7.74
N LYS A 12 34.27 7.19 -6.47
CA LYS A 12 33.27 6.59 -5.57
C LYS A 12 32.25 7.66 -5.23
N LEU A 13 31.18 7.73 -6.01
CA LEU A 13 29.98 8.47 -5.62
C LEU A 13 29.45 7.84 -4.34
N ALA A 14 29.44 8.61 -3.24
CA ALA A 14 28.75 8.22 -2.03
C ALA A 14 27.27 8.02 -2.40
N LEU A 15 26.79 6.78 -2.32
CA LEU A 15 25.38 6.50 -2.46
C LEU A 15 24.69 7.23 -1.32
N SER A 16 23.97 8.32 -1.63
CA SER A 16 23.10 8.99 -0.68
C SER A 16 22.28 7.93 0.04
N LEU A 17 22.31 7.92 1.37
CA LEU A 17 21.52 6.99 2.17
C LEU A 17 20.08 7.02 1.65
N THR A 18 19.66 5.95 0.98
CA THR A 18 18.29 5.79 0.52
C THR A 18 17.43 5.84 1.77
N THR A 19 16.77 6.97 1.99
CA THR A 19 15.84 7.12 3.11
C THR A 19 14.77 6.06 2.90
N ALA A 20 14.57 5.20 3.89
CA ALA A 20 13.55 4.16 3.80
C ALA A 20 12.22 4.81 3.40
N PRO A 21 11.46 4.22 2.46
CA PRO A 21 10.19 4.80 2.03
C PRO A 21 9.29 5.00 3.26
N PRO A 22 8.56 6.12 3.35
CA PRO A 22 7.72 6.42 4.49
C PRO A 22 6.77 5.24 4.71
N ARG A 23 6.67 4.79 5.97
CA ARG A 23 5.75 3.70 6.33
C ARG A 23 4.33 4.12 5.92
N PRO A 24 3.57 3.24 5.26
CA PRO A 24 2.20 3.56 4.87
C PRO A 24 1.38 3.91 6.12
N ASN A 25 0.72 5.06 6.09
CA ASN A 25 -0.15 5.50 7.18
C ASN A 25 -1.44 4.67 7.15
N ILE A 26 -1.46 3.55 7.89
CA ILE A 26 -2.58 2.62 7.92
C ILE A 26 -3.87 3.31 8.37
N LEU A 27 -3.81 4.28 9.29
CA LEU A 27 -4.97 5.05 9.73
C LEU A 27 -5.56 5.85 8.56
N SER A 28 -4.71 6.60 7.84
CA SER A 28 -5.14 7.35 6.65
C SER A 28 -5.71 6.43 5.55
N ILE A 29 -5.17 5.22 5.38
CA ILE A 29 -5.72 4.23 4.45
C ILE A 29 -7.12 3.79 4.90
N ARG A 30 -7.33 3.53 6.19
CA ARG A 30 -8.65 3.15 6.73
C ARG A 30 -9.68 4.27 6.56
N ASP A 31 -9.29 5.50 6.86
CA ASP A 31 -10.16 6.66 6.69
C ASP A 31 -10.55 6.85 5.21
N SER A 32 -9.59 6.66 4.31
CA SER A 32 -9.84 6.71 2.86
C SER A 32 -10.79 5.61 2.40
N ILE A 33 -10.66 4.39 2.92
CA ILE A 33 -11.57 3.27 2.63
C ILE A 33 -12.99 3.55 3.17
N ALA A 34 -13.10 4.11 4.38
CA ALA A 34 -14.39 4.47 4.97
C ALA A 34 -15.09 5.54 4.13
N ALA A 35 -14.37 6.62 3.75
CA ALA A 35 -14.88 7.68 2.89
C ALA A 35 -15.33 7.15 1.52
N ALA A 36 -14.49 6.34 0.86
CA ALA A 36 -14.84 5.73 -0.42
C ALA A 36 -16.07 4.82 -0.32
N THR A 37 -16.18 4.02 0.75
CA THR A 37 -17.34 3.14 0.97
C THR A 37 -18.62 3.95 1.14
N HIS A 38 -18.56 5.06 1.88
CA HIS A 38 -19.70 5.96 2.05
C HIS A 38 -20.14 6.57 0.71
N LEU A 39 -19.21 7.11 -0.08
CA LEU A 39 -19.51 7.66 -1.41
C LEU A 39 -20.16 6.62 -2.34
N LEU A 40 -19.62 5.39 -2.37
CA LEU A 40 -20.18 4.31 -3.19
C LEU A 40 -21.61 3.94 -2.77
N GLN A 41 -21.92 4.01 -1.47
CA GLN A 41 -23.28 3.77 -0.99
C GLN A 41 -24.23 4.88 -1.42
N THR A 42 -23.80 6.14 -1.36
CA THR A 42 -24.57 7.30 -1.85
C THR A 42 -24.88 7.15 -3.34
N PHE A 43 -23.86 6.98 -4.18
CA PHE A 43 -24.07 6.82 -5.63
C PHE A 43 -24.94 5.60 -5.97
N ARG A 44 -24.85 4.51 -5.20
CA ARG A 44 -25.68 3.33 -5.45
C ARG A 44 -27.18 3.61 -5.30
N LEU A 45 -27.59 4.53 -4.43
CA LEU A 45 -28.99 4.90 -4.25
C LEU A 45 -29.51 5.73 -5.43
N ASP A 46 -28.66 6.56 -6.03
CA ASP A 46 -29.03 7.43 -7.15
C ASP A 46 -28.97 6.73 -8.52
N LEU A 47 -28.33 5.56 -8.60
CA LEU A 47 -28.17 4.82 -9.84
C LEU A 47 -29.40 3.98 -10.20
N GLN A 48 -30.03 4.33 -11.32
CA GLN A 48 -31.13 3.54 -11.92
C GLN A 48 -30.63 2.29 -12.66
N ASP A 49 -29.36 2.25 -13.08
CA ASP A 49 -28.77 1.07 -13.74
C ASP A 49 -28.40 -0.02 -12.71
N SER A 50 -29.12 -1.14 -12.77
CA SER A 50 -28.91 -2.32 -11.91
C SER A 50 -27.52 -2.95 -12.06
N LYS A 51 -26.92 -2.88 -13.25
CA LYS A 51 -25.58 -3.43 -13.52
C LYS A 51 -24.50 -2.57 -12.87
N ALA A 52 -24.60 -1.26 -13.00
CA ALA A 52 -23.69 -0.34 -12.35
C ALA A 52 -23.86 -0.36 -10.81
N SER A 53 -25.09 -0.43 -10.31
CA SER A 53 -25.38 -0.60 -8.87
C SER A 53 -24.73 -1.88 -8.30
N SER A 54 -24.82 -2.99 -9.03
CA SER A 54 -24.17 -4.27 -8.66
C SER A 54 -22.63 -4.16 -8.65
N LYS A 55 -22.04 -3.42 -9.60
CA LYS A 55 -20.59 -3.17 -9.62
C LYS A 55 -20.14 -2.33 -8.42
N LEU A 56 -20.86 -1.26 -8.09
CA LEU A 56 -20.58 -0.42 -6.91
C LEU A 56 -20.70 -1.23 -5.63
N HIS A 57 -21.73 -2.07 -5.52
CA HIS A 57 -21.87 -2.99 -4.39
C HIS A 57 -20.66 -3.93 -4.26
N ARG A 58 -20.25 -4.57 -5.37
CA ARG A 58 -19.07 -5.45 -5.38
C ARG A 58 -17.79 -4.70 -4.99
N LEU A 59 -17.64 -3.46 -5.44
CA LEU A 59 -16.50 -2.60 -5.07
C LEU A 59 -16.50 -2.30 -3.57
N ALA A 60 -17.64 -1.92 -2.99
CA ALA A 60 -17.77 -1.69 -1.55
C ALA A 60 -17.42 -2.95 -0.73
N GLN A 61 -17.84 -4.14 -1.18
CA GLN A 61 -17.47 -5.40 -0.50
C GLN A 61 -15.95 -5.65 -0.53
N ARG A 62 -15.29 -5.37 -1.66
CA ARG A 62 -13.83 -5.51 -1.78
C ARG A 62 -13.09 -4.54 -0.85
N LEU A 63 -13.54 -3.29 -0.77
CA LEU A 63 -12.99 -2.30 0.15
C LEU A 63 -13.14 -2.75 1.62
N ARG A 64 -14.32 -3.30 1.98
CA ARG A 64 -14.53 -3.87 3.31
C ARG A 64 -13.60 -5.04 3.62
N LYS A 65 -13.34 -5.91 2.63
CA LYS A 65 -12.38 -7.01 2.77
C LYS A 65 -10.97 -6.49 3.05
N ILE A 66 -10.52 -5.50 2.28
CA ILE A 66 -9.21 -4.86 2.48
C ILE A 66 -9.12 -4.24 3.89
N ASN A 67 -10.17 -3.54 4.34
CA ASN A 67 -10.17 -2.96 5.68
C ASN A 67 -9.97 -3.99 6.79
N ARG A 68 -10.62 -5.16 6.67
CA ARG A 68 -10.42 -6.29 7.60
C ARG A 68 -9.00 -6.85 7.52
N GLU A 69 -8.43 -6.98 6.32
CA GLU A 69 -7.05 -7.43 6.16
C GLU A 69 -6.05 -6.45 6.81
N LEU A 70 -6.32 -5.15 6.74
CA LEU A 70 -5.56 -4.12 7.44
C LEU A 70 -5.70 -4.21 8.97
N GLU A 71 -6.75 -4.81 9.52
CA GLU A 71 -6.87 -5.09 10.96
C GLU A 71 -5.86 -6.14 11.39
N TYR A 72 -5.67 -7.20 10.60
CA TYR A 72 -4.68 -8.24 10.88
C TYR A 72 -3.23 -7.75 10.75
N LEU A 73 -2.95 -6.76 9.89
CA LEU A 73 -1.61 -6.17 9.77
C LEU A 73 -1.24 -5.25 10.94
N VAL A 74 -2.24 -4.70 11.65
CA VAL A 74 -2.05 -3.85 12.83
C VAL A 74 -2.07 -4.66 14.12
N ALA A 75 -2.73 -5.82 14.13
CA ALA A 75 -2.72 -6.73 15.27
C ALA A 75 -1.26 -7.13 15.61
N PRO A 76 -0.80 -6.93 16.85
CA PRO A 76 0.55 -7.30 17.24
C PRO A 76 0.69 -8.81 17.03
N LYS A 77 1.79 -9.20 16.38
CA LYS A 77 2.18 -10.57 16.09
C LYS A 77 2.59 -11.27 17.39
N ASN A 78 1.68 -11.41 18.34
CA ASN A 78 1.92 -12.09 19.60
C ASN A 78 1.70 -13.59 19.37
N GLY A 79 2.77 -14.38 19.36
CA GLY A 79 2.65 -15.83 19.46
C GLY A 79 3.66 -16.70 18.70
N ARG A 80 4.76 -16.17 18.14
CA ARG A 80 5.88 -17.03 17.72
C ARG A 80 7.18 -16.57 18.38
N THR A 81 7.20 -16.66 19.72
CA THR A 81 8.46 -16.81 20.43
C THR A 81 8.82 -18.29 20.35
N LEU A 82 9.94 -18.59 19.71
CA LEU A 82 10.63 -19.87 19.80
C LEU A 82 10.83 -20.19 21.29
N ALA A 83 10.26 -21.30 21.76
CA ALA A 83 10.56 -21.85 23.07
C ALA A 83 10.59 -23.39 22.94
N GLY A 84 11.73 -23.98 23.29
CA GLY A 84 11.95 -25.42 23.41
C GLY A 84 12.85 -25.97 22.33
#